data_AF-A0A914Q6F8-F1
#
_entry.id   AF-A0A914Q6F8-F1
#
_cell.length_a   1.000
_cell.length_b   1.000
_cell.length_c   1.000
_cell.angle_alpha   90.00
_cell.angle_beta   90.00
_cell.angle_gamma   90.00
#
_symmetry.space_group_name_H-M   'P 1'
#
loop_
_entity.id
_entity.type
_entity.pdbx_description
1 polymer ?
#
loop_
_entity_poly.entity_id
_entity_poly.type
_entity_poly.pdbx_seq_one_letter_code
_entity_poly.pdbx_strand_id
1 'polypeptide(L)'
;MSSSDYKHAKTGKFTQPSPILENPFTSDPILSRALKRLLPQQEYVKVSNDLTKFGERIVNEVDKLGNDAEIQPPQIQQFDAWGNRIDKLIVAPAWNRLKEISAEEGLIAIGYDKSVDPEYRRLHQMSKLYMFHPASGLVTCPLAMTDGAAKTISVII
;
A
#
# COMPACT_ATOMS: atom_id res chain seq x y z
N MET A 1 -6.76 26.15 -45.48
CA MET A 1 -6.90 24.69 -45.48
C MET A 1 -7.63 24.31 -44.21
N SER A 2 -8.89 23.87 -44.34
CA SER A 2 -9.75 23.54 -43.20
C SER A 2 -9.28 22.24 -42.56
N SER A 3 -9.18 22.20 -41.23
CA SER A 3 -8.81 21.04 -40.40
C SER A 3 -9.81 19.85 -40.47
N SER A 4 -10.68 19.80 -41.48
CA SER A 4 -11.86 18.94 -41.53
C SER A 4 -11.71 17.63 -42.31
N ASP A 5 -10.54 17.32 -42.87
CA ASP A 5 -10.41 16.22 -43.85
C ASP A 5 -9.93 14.88 -43.25
N TYR A 6 -9.64 14.81 -41.94
CA TYR A 6 -9.25 13.56 -41.29
C TYR A 6 -10.45 12.90 -40.60
N LYS A 7 -11.02 11.88 -41.25
CA LYS A 7 -12.00 10.97 -40.61
C LYS A 7 -11.26 9.99 -39.70
N HIS A 8 -11.70 9.86 -38.45
CA HIS A 8 -11.18 8.85 -37.53
C HIS A 8 -11.47 7.43 -38.04
N ALA A 9 -10.61 6.47 -37.69
CA ALA A 9 -10.81 5.06 -38.00
C ALA A 9 -12.12 4.54 -37.37
N LYS A 10 -12.85 3.68 -38.10
CA LYS A 10 -14.06 3.02 -37.57
C LYS A 10 -13.66 1.76 -36.81
N THR A 11 -13.74 1.78 -35.48
CA THR A 11 -13.33 0.66 -34.61
C THR A 11 -14.51 -0.13 -34.02
N GLY A 12 -15.73 0.12 -34.49
CA GLY A 12 -16.95 -0.45 -33.90
C GLY A 12 -17.39 0.26 -32.61
N LYS A 13 -18.36 -0.32 -31.91
CA LYS A 13 -18.91 0.22 -30.64
C LYS A 13 -18.59 -0.65 -29.42
N PHE A 14 -18.04 -1.84 -29.63
CA PHE A 14 -17.76 -2.77 -28.54
C PHE A 14 -16.49 -2.35 -27.81
N THR A 15 -16.57 -2.29 -26.48
CA THR A 15 -15.43 -2.16 -25.57
C THR A 15 -15.71 -3.04 -24.35
N GLN A 16 -14.69 -3.76 -23.88
CA GLN A 16 -14.79 -4.63 -22.71
C GLN A 16 -14.71 -3.77 -21.43
N PRO A 17 -15.64 -3.92 -20.46
CA PRO A 17 -15.51 -3.24 -19.17
C PRO A 17 -14.26 -3.71 -18.41
N SER A 18 -13.61 -2.77 -17.74
CA SER A 18 -12.43 -3.03 -16.89
C SER A 18 -12.83 -3.80 -15.63
N PRO A 19 -11.95 -4.64 -15.07
CA PRO A 19 -12.15 -5.22 -13.74
C PRO A 19 -12.21 -4.10 -12.69
N ILE A 20 -12.95 -4.34 -11.61
CA ILE A 20 -13.12 -3.40 -10.50
C ILE A 20 -12.53 -4.05 -9.26
N LEU A 21 -11.62 -3.35 -8.59
CA LEU A 21 -11.12 -3.75 -7.28
C LEU A 21 -12.15 -3.33 -6.22
N GLU A 22 -12.76 -4.31 -5.57
CA GLU A 22 -13.60 -4.09 -4.39
C GLU A 22 -12.74 -3.93 -3.12
N ASN A 23 -13.36 -3.47 -2.03
CA ASN A 23 -12.66 -3.34 -0.75
C ASN A 23 -12.07 -4.70 -0.33
N PRO A 24 -10.74 -4.82 -0.18
CA PRO A 24 -10.06 -6.09 0.02
C PRO A 24 -10.36 -6.75 1.38
N PHE A 25 -10.86 -6.00 2.37
CA PHE A 25 -11.27 -6.58 3.64
C PHE A 25 -12.66 -7.21 3.54
N THR A 26 -13.63 -6.48 2.97
CA THR A 26 -15.02 -6.93 2.92
C THR A 26 -15.27 -7.96 1.82
N SER A 27 -14.46 -7.93 0.74
CA SER A 27 -14.51 -8.90 -0.35
C SER A 27 -13.70 -10.17 -0.08
N ASP A 28 -12.85 -10.22 0.96
CA ASP A 28 -12.14 -11.43 1.38
C ASP A 28 -12.92 -12.17 2.49
N PRO A 29 -13.68 -13.23 2.13
CA PRO A 29 -14.48 -13.95 3.11
C PRO A 29 -13.63 -14.79 4.08
N ILE A 30 -12.38 -15.09 3.75
CA ILE A 30 -11.50 -15.91 4.59
C ILE A 30 -10.85 -15.05 5.67
N LEU A 31 -10.33 -13.88 5.30
CA LEU A 31 -9.69 -12.95 6.24
C LEU A 31 -10.64 -12.56 7.37
N SER A 32 -11.85 -12.12 7.03
CA SER A 32 -12.87 -11.73 8.02
C SER A 32 -13.24 -12.88 8.96
N ARG A 33 -13.49 -14.09 8.42
CA ARG A 33 -13.81 -15.28 9.22
C ARG A 33 -12.65 -15.74 10.10
N ALA A 34 -11.42 -15.66 9.61
CA ALA A 34 -10.24 -16.03 10.37
C ALA A 34 -10.06 -15.09 11.58
N LEU A 35 -10.14 -13.78 11.37
CA LEU A 35 -10.03 -12.80 12.45
C LEU A 35 -11.14 -12.95 13.50
N LYS A 36 -12.37 -13.25 13.07
CA LYS A 36 -13.48 -13.51 14.01
C LYS A 36 -13.24 -14.72 14.91
N ARG A 37 -12.45 -15.70 14.47
CA ARG A 37 -12.08 -16.89 15.26
C ARG A 37 -10.86 -16.67 16.14
N LEU A 38 -9.93 -15.85 15.68
CA LEU A 38 -8.63 -15.65 16.34
C LEU A 38 -8.64 -14.50 17.36
N LEU A 39 -9.54 -13.54 17.20
CA LEU A 39 -9.65 -12.37 18.08
C LEU A 39 -10.84 -12.50 19.04
N PRO A 40 -10.71 -12.02 20.28
CA PRO A 40 -11.87 -11.78 21.14
C PRO A 40 -12.86 -10.82 20.47
N GLN A 41 -14.15 -10.97 20.76
CA GLN A 41 -15.21 -10.21 20.10
C GLN A 41 -14.98 -8.68 20.14
N GLN A 42 -14.47 -8.16 21.26
CA GLN A 42 -14.21 -6.71 21.42
C GLN A 42 -13.06 -6.23 20.50
N GLU A 43 -11.99 -7.01 20.38
CA GLU A 43 -10.85 -6.69 19.51
C GLU A 43 -11.21 -6.90 18.04
N TYR A 44 -11.98 -7.95 17.71
CA TYR A 44 -12.47 -8.17 16.36
C TYR A 44 -13.22 -6.95 15.82
N VAL A 45 -14.13 -6.34 16.61
CA VAL A 45 -14.89 -5.16 16.17
C VAL A 45 -13.97 -3.97 15.88
N LYS A 46 -12.97 -3.71 16.74
CA LYS A 46 -12.01 -2.62 16.52
C LYS A 46 -11.18 -2.85 15.25
N VAL A 47 -10.61 -4.04 15.15
CA VAL A 47 -9.75 -4.45 14.02
C VAL A 47 -10.55 -4.46 12.72
N SER A 48 -11.75 -5.05 12.68
CA SER A 48 -12.57 -5.10 11.46
C SER A 48 -12.97 -3.70 10.98
N ASN A 49 -13.27 -2.78 11.90
CA ASN A 49 -13.61 -1.41 11.54
C ASN A 49 -12.43 -0.67 10.92
N ASP A 50 -11.23 -0.82 11.48
CA ASP A 50 -10.00 -0.26 10.94
C ASP A 50 -9.66 -0.87 9.57
N LEU A 51 -9.70 -2.20 9.44
CA LEU A 51 -9.42 -2.92 8.19
C LEU A 51 -10.43 -2.56 7.09
N THR A 52 -11.71 -2.37 7.43
CA THR A 52 -12.74 -1.91 6.46
C THR A 52 -12.38 -0.53 5.92
N LYS A 53 -12.07 0.43 6.80
CA LYS A 53 -11.68 1.79 6.40
C LYS A 53 -10.40 1.79 5.57
N PHE A 54 -9.42 0.99 5.97
CA PHE A 54 -8.17 0.88 5.24
C PHE A 54 -8.37 0.20 3.88
N GLY A 55 -9.26 -0.78 3.78
CA GLY A 55 -9.67 -1.38 2.51
C GLY A 55 -10.32 -0.37 1.57
N GLU A 56 -11.17 0.53 2.07
CA GLU A 56 -11.69 1.64 1.25
C GLU A 56 -10.57 2.57 0.78
N ARG A 57 -9.61 2.88 1.65
CA ARG A 57 -8.44 3.68 1.28
C ARG A 57 -7.59 2.99 0.22
N ILE A 58 -7.50 1.65 0.25
CA ILE A 58 -6.76 0.90 -0.77
C ILE A 58 -7.38 1.11 -2.14
N VAL A 59 -8.69 0.93 -2.26
CA VAL A 59 -9.42 1.09 -3.53
C VAL A 59 -9.37 2.54 -4.03
N ASN A 60 -9.51 3.51 -3.13
CA ASN A 60 -9.67 4.92 -3.51
C ASN A 60 -8.35 5.69 -3.68
N GLU A 61 -7.26 5.26 -3.04
CA GLU A 61 -5.97 5.99 -3.02
C GLU A 61 -4.77 5.07 -3.31
N VAL A 62 -4.59 3.99 -2.54
CA VAL A 62 -3.34 3.21 -2.55
C VAL A 62 -3.10 2.50 -3.87
N ASP A 63 -4.12 1.85 -4.44
CA ASP A 63 -3.99 1.07 -5.69
C ASP A 63 -3.47 1.94 -6.84
N LYS A 64 -4.01 3.16 -6.96
CA LYS A 64 -3.52 4.14 -7.92
C LYS A 64 -2.07 4.54 -7.65
N LEU A 65 -1.71 4.82 -6.40
CA LEU A 65 -0.34 5.20 -6.05
C LEU A 65 0.67 4.09 -6.34
N GLY A 66 0.28 2.83 -6.11
CA GLY A 66 1.08 1.66 -6.48
C GLY A 66 1.37 1.62 -7.98
N ASN A 67 0.33 1.79 -8.79
CA ASN A 67 0.47 1.86 -10.25
C ASN A 67 1.31 3.07 -10.70
N ASP A 68 1.07 4.25 -10.13
CA ASP A 68 1.83 5.46 -10.46
C ASP A 68 3.32 5.32 -10.11
N ALA A 69 3.65 4.61 -9.03
CA ALA A 69 5.03 4.30 -8.65
C ALA A 69 5.68 3.30 -9.63
N GLU A 70 4.94 2.31 -10.11
CA GLU A 70 5.43 1.33 -11.09
C GLU A 70 5.70 1.97 -12.47
N ILE A 71 4.81 2.86 -12.91
CA ILE A 71 4.95 3.58 -14.19
C ILE A 71 6.16 4.54 -14.18
N GLN A 72 6.59 5.01 -13.01
CA GLN A 72 7.72 5.92 -12.82
C GLN A 72 8.85 5.27 -12.01
N PRO A 73 9.59 4.30 -12.60
CA PRO A 73 10.62 3.58 -11.88
C PRO A 73 11.74 4.52 -11.39
N PRO A 74 12.43 4.17 -10.28
CA PRO A 74 13.46 5.00 -9.70
C PRO A 74 14.66 5.17 -10.64
N GLN A 75 15.27 6.36 -10.62
CA GLN A 75 16.45 6.71 -11.41
C GLN A 75 17.58 7.19 -10.53
N ILE A 76 18.82 6.94 -10.95
CA ILE A 76 20.01 7.43 -10.27
C ILE A 76 20.68 8.52 -11.10
N GLN A 77 20.81 9.72 -10.51
CA GLN A 77 21.63 10.80 -11.05
C GLN A 77 22.97 10.80 -10.31
N GLN A 78 24.02 10.27 -10.94
CA GLN A 78 25.33 10.15 -10.29
C GLN A 78 26.03 11.50 -10.13
N PHE A 79 25.91 12.39 -11.12
CA PHE A 79 26.57 13.69 -11.15
C PHE A 79 25.58 14.82 -11.43
N ASP A 80 25.87 16.00 -10.90
CA ASP A 80 25.16 17.22 -11.29
C ASP A 80 25.63 17.74 -12.66
N ALA A 81 25.07 18.87 -13.11
CA ALA A 81 25.38 19.47 -14.40
C ALA A 81 26.81 20.07 -14.49
N TRP A 82 27.56 20.09 -13.39
CA TRP A 82 28.90 20.68 -13.27
C TRP A 82 29.99 19.64 -12.96
N GLY A 83 29.64 18.34 -12.98
CA GLY A 83 30.58 17.25 -12.75
C GLY A 83 30.81 16.90 -11.28
N ASN A 84 30.05 17.46 -10.34
CA ASN A 84 30.11 17.05 -8.93
C ASN A 84 29.34 15.74 -8.74
N ARG A 85 29.92 14.77 -8.02
CA ARG A 85 29.24 13.53 -7.65
C ARG A 85 28.16 13.83 -6.60
N ILE A 86 26.91 13.41 -6.86
CA ILE A 86 25.76 13.66 -5.97
C ILE A 86 24.97 12.39 -5.60
N ASP A 87 25.06 11.32 -6.39
CA ASP A 87 24.36 10.04 -6.14
C ASP A 87 22.86 10.20 -5.78
N LYS A 88 22.17 11.11 -6.49
CA LYS A 88 20.78 11.46 -6.20
C LYS A 88 19.84 10.39 -6.74
N LEU A 89 19.19 9.67 -5.83
CA LEU A 89 18.07 8.78 -6.16
C LEU A 89 16.80 9.60 -6.37
N ILE A 90 16.23 9.53 -7.56
CA ILE A 90 14.98 10.15 -7.95
C ILE A 90 13.91 9.06 -7.95
N VAL A 91 12.85 9.23 -7.17
CA VAL A 91 11.74 8.27 -7.05
C VAL A 91 10.43 8.96 -7.39
N ALA A 92 9.42 8.18 -7.77
CA ALA A 92 8.07 8.67 -7.97
C ALA A 92 7.54 9.38 -6.70
N PRO A 93 6.82 10.51 -6.82
CA PRO A 93 6.12 11.12 -5.69
C PRO A 93 5.15 10.13 -5.02
N ALA A 94 4.51 9.26 -5.80
CA ALA A 94 3.61 8.23 -5.31
C ALA A 94 4.29 7.24 -4.37
N TRP A 95 5.54 6.85 -4.65
CA TRP A 95 6.34 5.99 -3.76
C TRP A 95 6.57 6.65 -2.38
N ASN A 96 6.84 7.95 -2.35
CA ASN A 96 6.96 8.68 -1.10
C ASN A 96 5.63 8.78 -0.36
N ARG A 97 4.54 9.06 -1.08
CA ARG A 97 3.19 9.11 -0.50
C ARG A 97 2.78 7.77 0.12
N LEU A 98 3.09 6.65 -0.52
CA LEU A 98 2.84 5.31 0.03
C LEU A 98 3.58 5.07 1.36
N LYS A 99 4.79 5.61 1.52
CA LYS A 99 5.53 5.55 2.80
C LYS A 99 4.87 6.40 3.89
N GLU A 100 4.36 7.57 3.54
CA GLU A 100 3.60 8.43 4.46
C GLU A 100 2.32 7.71 4.93
N ILE A 101 1.54 7.16 3.98
CA ILE A 101 0.36 6.35 4.28
C ILE A 101 0.70 5.20 5.23
N SER A 102 1.84 4.54 4.99
CA SER A 102 2.30 3.44 5.84
C SER A 102 2.52 3.86 7.29
N ALA A 103 2.98 5.09 7.52
CA ALA A 103 3.15 5.67 8.84
C ALA A 103 1.81 6.12 9.46
N GLU A 104 0.97 6.81 8.68
CA GLU A 104 -0.37 7.25 9.09
C GLU A 104 -1.25 6.07 9.53
N GLU A 105 -1.21 4.97 8.77
CA GLU A 105 -2.02 3.77 8.99
C GLU A 105 -1.42 2.80 10.01
N GLY A 106 -0.24 3.11 10.54
CA GLY A 106 0.42 2.33 11.58
C GLY A 106 0.87 0.95 11.12
N LEU A 107 1.20 0.75 9.84
CA LEU A 107 1.55 -0.58 9.28
C LEU A 107 2.69 -1.28 10.02
N ILE A 108 3.59 -0.51 10.65
CA ILE A 108 4.58 -1.04 11.59
C ILE A 108 4.17 -0.79 13.03
N ALA A 109 3.74 0.44 13.37
CA ALA A 109 3.46 0.85 14.74
C ALA A 109 2.45 -0.04 15.48
N ILE A 110 1.42 -0.53 14.80
CA ILE A 110 0.39 -1.42 15.38
C ILE A 110 1.05 -2.65 16.03
N GLY A 111 2.07 -3.24 15.39
CA GLY A 111 2.77 -4.43 15.90
C GLY A 111 3.53 -4.20 17.22
N TYR A 112 3.66 -2.95 17.66
CA TYR A 112 4.44 -2.52 18.81
C TYR A 112 3.62 -1.75 19.88
N ASP A 113 2.33 -1.49 19.65
CA ASP A 113 1.47 -0.80 20.62
C ASP A 113 1.34 -1.63 21.91
N LYS A 114 1.95 -1.16 23.01
CA LYS A 114 1.98 -1.86 24.31
C LYS A 114 0.64 -1.85 25.04
N SER A 115 -0.34 -1.07 24.59
CA SER A 115 -1.68 -1.04 25.18
C SER A 115 -2.57 -2.20 24.69
N VAL A 116 -2.17 -2.89 23.64
CA VAL A 116 -2.88 -4.02 23.03
C VAL A 116 -2.10 -5.30 23.27
N ASP A 117 -2.82 -6.42 23.46
CA ASP A 117 -2.23 -7.74 23.57
C ASP A 117 -1.28 -8.04 22.39
N PRO A 118 -0.06 -8.57 22.63
CA PRO A 118 0.91 -8.86 21.59
C PRO A 118 0.40 -9.75 20.45
N GLU A 119 -0.44 -10.74 20.74
CA GLU A 119 -1.00 -11.65 19.72
C GLU A 119 -2.00 -10.90 18.84
N TYR A 120 -2.89 -10.11 19.46
CA TYR A 120 -3.96 -9.41 18.75
C TYR A 120 -3.40 -8.27 17.89
N ARG A 121 -2.45 -7.49 18.42
CA ARG A 121 -1.82 -6.40 17.66
C ARG A 121 -0.99 -6.92 16.49
N ARG A 122 -0.37 -8.11 16.60
CA ARG A 122 0.34 -8.74 15.47
C ARG A 122 -0.60 -9.30 14.42
N LEU A 123 -1.72 -9.90 14.80
CA LEU A 123 -2.77 -10.30 13.84
C LEU A 123 -3.33 -9.09 13.09
N HIS A 124 -3.61 -7.98 13.80
CA HIS A 124 -4.09 -6.74 13.17
C HIS A 124 -3.05 -6.18 12.19
N GLN A 125 -1.80 -6.03 12.63
CA GLN A 125 -0.71 -5.55 11.80
C GLN A 125 -0.54 -6.39 10.51
N MET A 126 -0.48 -7.71 10.65
CA MET A 126 -0.31 -8.61 9.51
C MET A 126 -1.51 -8.59 8.57
N SER A 127 -2.73 -8.39 9.08
CA SER A 127 -3.93 -8.24 8.25
C SER A 127 -3.89 -6.94 7.43
N LYS A 128 -3.43 -5.83 8.02
CA LYS A 128 -3.19 -4.58 7.28
C LYS A 128 -2.10 -4.77 6.21
N LEU A 129 -0.97 -5.40 6.56
CA LEU A 129 0.11 -5.65 5.61
C LEU A 129 -0.31 -6.59 4.47
N TYR A 130 -1.12 -7.61 4.75
CA TYR A 130 -1.67 -8.53 3.74
C TYR A 130 -2.48 -7.78 2.67
N MET A 131 -3.39 -6.88 3.08
CA MET A 131 -4.18 -6.09 2.14
C MET A 131 -3.34 -5.02 1.42
N PHE A 132 -2.36 -4.42 2.10
CA PHE A 132 -1.51 -3.37 1.54
C PHE A 132 -0.51 -3.91 0.51
N HIS A 133 0.09 -5.08 0.75
CA HIS A 133 1.15 -5.64 -0.07
C HIS A 133 0.89 -5.60 -1.59
N PRO A 134 -0.24 -6.14 -2.12
CA PRO A 134 -0.49 -6.18 -3.56
C PRO A 134 -0.65 -4.79 -4.19
N ALA A 135 -1.08 -3.77 -3.43
CA ALA A 135 -1.29 -2.41 -3.92
C ALA A 135 -0.12 -1.46 -3.63
N SER A 136 0.88 -1.90 -2.85
CA SER A 136 1.90 -1.02 -2.27
C SER A 136 3.03 -0.61 -3.22
N GLY A 137 3.02 -1.06 -4.47
CA GLY A 137 4.12 -0.83 -5.42
C GLY A 137 5.49 -1.34 -4.93
N LEU A 138 5.53 -2.32 -4.00
CA LEU A 138 6.68 -2.81 -3.22
C LEU A 138 7.16 -1.98 -2.01
N VAL A 139 6.42 -0.97 -1.55
CA VAL A 139 6.75 -0.26 -0.29
C VAL A 139 6.73 -1.20 0.92
N THR A 140 6.07 -2.35 0.84
CA THR A 140 6.14 -3.39 1.87
C THR A 140 7.55 -3.95 2.12
N CYS A 141 8.48 -3.91 1.16
CA CYS A 141 9.86 -4.34 1.38
C CYS A 141 10.58 -3.49 2.43
N PRO A 142 10.67 -2.15 2.32
CA PRO A 142 11.22 -1.32 3.39
C PRO A 142 10.43 -1.40 4.69
N LEU A 143 9.12 -1.66 4.67
CA LEU A 143 8.34 -1.89 5.89
C LEU A 143 8.79 -3.18 6.61
N ALA A 144 8.97 -4.29 5.89
CA ALA A 144 9.46 -5.54 6.47
C ALA A 144 10.85 -5.36 7.10
N MET A 145 11.75 -4.65 6.41
CA MET A 145 13.06 -4.30 6.97
C MET A 145 12.95 -3.40 8.21
N THR A 146 12.00 -2.46 8.21
CA THR A 146 11.75 -1.56 9.34
C THR A 146 11.21 -2.31 10.56
N ASP A 147 10.25 -3.23 10.39
CA ASP A 147 9.76 -4.08 11.47
C ASP A 147 10.88 -4.96 12.03
N GLY A 148 11.67 -5.60 11.16
CA GLY A 148 12.82 -6.41 11.56
C GLY A 148 13.86 -5.60 12.35
N ALA A 149 14.18 -4.38 11.89
CA ALA A 149 15.09 -3.48 12.59
C ALA A 149 14.55 -3.06 13.95
N ALA A 150 13.28 -2.65 14.03
CA ALA A 150 12.63 -2.28 15.28
C ALA A 150 12.65 -3.43 16.29
N LYS A 151 12.36 -4.66 15.84
CA LYS A 151 12.43 -5.85 16.71
C LYS A 151 13.85 -6.10 17.18
N THR A 152 14.82 -6.07 16.26
CA THR A 152 16.25 -6.32 16.56
C THR A 152 16.78 -5.33 17.58
N ILE A 153 16.49 -4.05 17.41
CA ILE A 153 16.91 -3.00 18.34
C ILE A 153 16.22 -3.19 19.70
N SER A 154 14.92 -3.50 19.72
CA SER A 154 14.16 -3.64 20.97
C SER A 154 14.58 -4.80 21.87
N VAL A 155 15.40 -5.73 21.38
CA VAL A 155 15.91 -6.87 22.18
C VAL A 155 17.38 -6.73 22.55
N ILE A 156 18.07 -5.71 22.03
CA ILE A 156 19.49 -5.44 22.31
C ILE A 156 19.65 -4.22 23.25
N ILE A 157 18.64 -3.34 23.30
CA ILE A 157 18.53 -2.23 24.26
C ILE A 157 17.57 -2.63 25.38
#